data_AF-B1AC39-F1
#
_entry.id   AF-B1AC39-F1
#
_cell.length_a   1.000
_cell.length_b   1.000
_cell.length_c   1.000
_cell.angle_alpha   90.00
_cell.angle_beta   90.00
_cell.angle_gamma   90.00
#
_symmetry.space_group_name_H-M   'P 1'
#
loop_
_entity.id
_entity.type
_entity.pdbx_description
1 polymer ?
#
loop_
_entity_poly.entity_id
_entity_poly.type
_entity_poly.pdbx_seq_one_letter_code
_entity_poly.pdbx_strand_id
1 'polypeptide(L)'
;MGFVWQEGEGQPQKVLPRSLAIPFVEVSRNLGLPPILVHSDLVLTNWTKRNPEGPLEISNLETIISFPGGESLRGFILVTVLVEKAAVPGLKALVQGMEAIRQHSQDTLLEALQQLRLSIQDITRALAQMHDYVDPDIFYSVIRIFLSGWKDNPAMP
;
A
#
# COMPACT_ATOMS: atom_id res chain seq x y z
N MET A 1 -0.91 -4.16 -15.05
CA MET A 1 -2.04 -4.87 -14.40
C MET A 1 -3.28 -4.86 -15.26
N GLY A 2 -3.92 -3.71 -15.52
CA GLY A 2 -5.13 -3.63 -16.35
C GLY A 2 -5.04 -4.42 -17.67
N PHE A 3 -4.01 -4.18 -18.48
CA PHE A 3 -3.80 -4.92 -19.74
C PHE A 3 -3.65 -6.45 -19.56
N VAL A 4 -2.94 -6.88 -18.52
CA VAL A 4 -2.66 -8.31 -18.27
C VAL A 4 -3.92 -9.04 -17.83
N TRP A 5 -4.72 -8.42 -16.95
CA TRP A 5 -5.81 -9.07 -16.23
C TRP A 5 -7.22 -8.62 -16.66
N GLN A 6 -7.37 -7.84 -17.73
CA GLN A 6 -8.66 -7.30 -18.17
C GLN A 6 -9.74 -8.36 -18.44
N GLU A 7 -9.35 -9.56 -18.89
CA GLU A 7 -10.26 -10.70 -19.12
C GLU A 7 -10.31 -11.67 -17.91
N GLY A 8 -9.81 -11.25 -16.75
CA GLY A 8 -9.71 -12.07 -15.54
C GLY A 8 -8.53 -13.06 -15.53
N GLU A 9 -8.50 -13.92 -14.51
CA GLU A 9 -7.41 -14.90 -14.30
C GLU A 9 -7.38 -16.02 -15.36
N GLY A 10 -8.49 -16.26 -16.07
CA GLY A 10 -8.60 -17.36 -17.04
C GLY A 10 -7.96 -17.09 -18.40
N GLN A 11 -7.77 -15.81 -18.77
CA GLN A 11 -7.24 -15.42 -20.09
C GLN A 11 -6.25 -14.24 -19.99
N PRO A 12 -5.16 -14.36 -19.21
CA PRO A 12 -4.25 -13.25 -19.04
C PRO A 12 -3.42 -12.99 -20.30
N GLN A 13 -3.15 -11.72 -20.58
CA GLN A 13 -2.26 -11.32 -21.66
C GLN A 13 -0.80 -11.56 -21.26
N LYS A 14 -0.15 -12.52 -21.93
CA LYS A 14 1.20 -12.98 -21.59
C LYS A 14 2.32 -12.06 -22.09
N VAL A 15 2.04 -11.22 -23.08
CA VAL A 15 3.03 -10.33 -23.70
C VAL A 15 2.50 -8.90 -23.69
N LEU A 16 3.21 -8.02 -22.99
CA LEU A 16 2.92 -6.59 -23.01
C LEU A 16 3.44 -5.97 -24.32
N PRO A 17 2.66 -5.12 -25.03
CA PRO A 17 3.12 -4.43 -26.23
C PRO A 17 4.41 -3.66 -25.97
N ARG A 18 5.34 -3.68 -26.94
CA ARG A 18 6.65 -3.01 -26.82
C ARG A 18 6.55 -1.53 -26.48
N SER A 19 5.54 -0.85 -26.99
CA SER A 19 5.26 0.56 -26.72
C SER A 19 4.95 0.87 -25.25
N LEU A 20 4.48 -0.12 -24.48
CA LEU A 20 4.28 0.00 -23.03
C LEU A 20 5.45 -0.62 -22.25
N ALA A 21 5.94 -1.78 -22.69
CA ALA A 21 6.96 -2.53 -21.96
C ALA A 21 8.32 -1.82 -21.88
N ILE A 22 8.79 -1.24 -22.99
CA ILE A 22 10.10 -0.57 -23.05
C ILE A 22 10.18 0.61 -22.07
N PRO A 23 9.29 1.63 -22.14
CA PRO A 23 9.37 2.76 -21.22
C PRO A 23 9.09 2.35 -19.77
N PHE A 24 8.20 1.40 -19.53
CA PHE A 24 7.92 0.93 -18.18
C PHE A 24 9.16 0.30 -17.53
N VAL A 25 9.87 -0.59 -18.25
CA VAL A 25 11.12 -1.19 -17.75
C VAL A 25 12.20 -0.14 -17.51
N GLU A 26 12.32 0.86 -18.39
CA GLU A 26 13.30 1.94 -18.24
C GLU A 26 13.03 2.78 -16.98
N VAL A 27 11.79 3.23 -16.79
CA VAL A 27 11.38 4.00 -15.61
C VAL A 27 11.55 3.17 -14.33
N SER A 28 11.09 1.91 -14.32
CA SER A 28 11.25 1.01 -13.18
C SER A 28 12.73 0.82 -12.81
N ARG A 29 13.61 0.63 -13.80
CA ARG A 29 15.06 0.53 -13.56
C ARG A 29 15.62 1.81 -12.93
N ASN A 30 15.24 2.98 -13.44
CA ASN A 30 15.70 4.27 -12.92
C ASN A 30 15.23 4.53 -11.49
N LEU A 31 14.06 4.01 -11.12
CA LEU A 31 13.51 4.08 -9.77
C LEU A 31 14.01 2.97 -8.83
N GLY A 32 14.75 1.99 -9.33
CA GLY A 32 15.18 0.82 -8.55
C GLY A 32 14.04 -0.12 -8.16
N LEU A 33 12.93 -0.09 -8.91
CA LEU A 33 11.73 -0.92 -8.70
C LEU A 33 11.58 -1.96 -9.81
N PRO A 34 10.88 -3.08 -9.57
CA PRO A 34 10.55 -4.02 -10.63
C PRO A 34 9.48 -3.44 -11.59
N PRO A 35 9.42 -3.89 -12.86
CA PRO A 35 8.39 -3.47 -13.82
C PRO A 35 7.07 -4.20 -13.60
N ILE A 36 6.51 -4.02 -12.40
CA ILE A 36 5.18 -4.48 -11.98
C ILE A 36 4.64 -3.46 -10.99
N LEU A 37 3.31 -3.35 -10.89
CA LEU A 37 2.69 -2.52 -9.86
C LEU A 37 3.07 -3.03 -8.47
N VAL A 38 3.69 -2.17 -7.66
CA VAL A 38 4.07 -2.49 -6.28
C VAL A 38 3.27 -1.65 -5.28
N HIS A 39 3.42 -1.97 -3.99
CA HIS A 39 2.77 -1.25 -2.90
C HIS A 39 3.09 0.27 -2.91
N SER A 40 4.34 0.64 -3.22
CA SER A 40 4.73 2.05 -3.34
C SER A 40 3.90 2.80 -4.38
N ASP A 41 3.61 2.16 -5.51
CA ASP A 41 2.80 2.76 -6.57
C ASP A 41 1.34 2.85 -6.13
N LEU A 42 0.75 1.71 -5.75
CA LEU A 42 -0.69 1.54 -5.55
C LEU A 42 -1.20 2.15 -4.24
N VAL A 43 -0.37 2.23 -3.21
CA VAL A 43 -0.75 2.71 -1.88
C VAL A 43 -0.05 4.02 -1.57
N LEU A 44 1.28 4.02 -1.50
CA LEU A 44 2.02 5.18 -0.97
C LEU A 44 1.89 6.44 -1.85
N THR A 45 1.78 6.27 -3.17
CA THR A 45 1.68 7.39 -4.12
C THR A 45 0.31 7.59 -4.77
N ASN A 46 -0.65 6.69 -4.53
CA ASN A 46 -1.94 6.70 -5.21
C ASN A 46 -3.07 7.35 -4.38
N TRP A 47 -2.83 8.53 -3.83
CA TRP A 47 -3.86 9.25 -3.10
C TRP A 47 -3.68 10.76 -3.15
N THR A 48 -4.78 11.48 -2.97
CA THR A 48 -4.79 12.93 -2.82
C THR A 48 -5.81 13.36 -1.77
N LYS A 49 -5.66 14.58 -1.23
CA LYS A 49 -6.65 15.19 -0.35
C LYS A 49 -7.74 15.89 -1.17
N ARG A 50 -9.00 15.66 -0.81
CA ARG A 50 -10.15 16.42 -1.35
C ARG A 50 -10.06 17.89 -0.96
N ASN A 51 -9.83 18.16 0.32
CA ASN A 51 -9.47 19.45 0.86
C ASN A 51 -7.98 19.44 1.27
N PRO A 52 -7.10 20.19 0.57
CA PRO A 52 -5.68 20.29 0.91
C PRO A 52 -5.40 20.75 2.35
N GLU A 53 -6.27 21.56 2.94
CA GLU A 53 -6.12 22.03 4.33
C GLU A 53 -6.77 21.09 5.36
N GLY A 54 -7.48 20.06 4.89
CA GLY A 54 -8.14 19.07 5.74
C GLY A 54 -7.19 17.99 6.27
N PRO A 55 -7.66 17.21 7.27
CA PRO A 55 -6.87 16.15 7.88
C PRO A 55 -6.60 14.98 6.91
N LEU A 56 -5.58 14.18 7.21
CA LEU A 56 -5.33 12.90 6.54
C LEU A 56 -6.23 11.81 7.14
N GLU A 57 -7.49 11.82 6.73
CA GLU A 57 -8.54 10.90 7.13
C GLU A 57 -9.27 10.38 5.89
N ILE A 58 -9.81 9.17 5.95
CA ILE A 58 -10.39 8.49 4.77
C ILE A 58 -11.51 9.30 4.09
N SER A 59 -12.27 10.10 4.87
CA SER A 59 -13.32 11.00 4.39
C SER A 59 -12.78 12.13 3.51
N ASN A 60 -11.54 12.56 3.76
CA ASN A 60 -10.86 13.63 3.02
C ASN A 60 -9.87 13.09 1.98
N LEU A 61 -9.82 11.77 1.76
CA LEU A 61 -8.89 11.14 0.83
C LEU A 61 -9.61 10.50 -0.37
N GLU A 62 -8.94 10.54 -1.52
CA GLU A 62 -9.33 9.87 -2.76
C GLU A 62 -8.10 9.21 -3.41
N THR A 63 -8.34 8.16 -4.20
CA THR A 63 -7.34 7.50 -5.03
C THR A 63 -7.15 8.22 -6.36
N ILE A 64 -5.93 8.30 -6.88
CA ILE A 64 -5.64 8.97 -8.16
C ILE A 64 -5.98 8.04 -9.35
N ILE A 65 -5.67 6.76 -9.21
CA ILE A 65 -5.90 5.69 -10.18
C ILE A 65 -6.71 4.58 -9.49
N SER A 66 -7.62 3.97 -10.24
CA SER A 66 -8.43 2.84 -9.79
C SER A 66 -8.41 1.67 -10.76
N PHE A 67 -8.68 0.49 -10.23
CA PHE A 67 -9.00 -0.75 -10.94
C PHE A 67 -10.45 -1.15 -10.62
N PRO A 68 -11.01 -2.18 -11.27
CA PRO A 68 -12.27 -2.76 -10.86
C PRO A 68 -12.29 -3.13 -9.37
N GLY A 69 -13.43 -2.92 -8.72
CA GLY A 69 -13.61 -3.07 -7.26
C GLY A 69 -14.27 -1.87 -6.59
N GLY A 70 -14.45 -0.75 -7.29
CA GLY A 70 -15.24 0.40 -6.84
C GLY A 70 -14.81 0.92 -5.47
N GLU A 71 -15.79 1.20 -4.60
CA GLU A 71 -15.52 1.69 -3.24
C GLU A 71 -14.72 0.71 -2.39
N SER A 72 -14.81 -0.61 -2.61
CA SER A 72 -13.99 -1.57 -1.89
C SER A 72 -12.50 -1.46 -2.25
N LEU A 73 -12.17 -1.16 -3.50
CA LEU A 73 -10.77 -0.91 -3.88
C LEU A 73 -10.28 0.41 -3.26
N ARG A 74 -11.10 1.46 -3.34
CA ARG A 74 -10.79 2.74 -2.70
C ARG A 74 -10.57 2.56 -1.20
N GLY A 75 -11.45 1.82 -0.54
CA GLY A 75 -11.35 1.44 0.87
C GLY A 75 -10.05 0.69 1.17
N PHE A 76 -9.75 -0.37 0.40
CA PHE A 76 -8.54 -1.17 0.56
C PHE A 76 -7.26 -0.31 0.48
N ILE A 77 -7.17 0.57 -0.52
CA ILE A 77 -6.01 1.45 -0.69
C ILE A 77 -5.92 2.47 0.46
N LEU A 78 -7.00 3.19 0.73
CA LEU A 78 -6.97 4.30 1.69
C LEU A 78 -6.86 3.85 3.14
N VAL A 79 -7.49 2.73 3.53
CA VAL A 79 -7.25 2.13 4.85
C VAL A 79 -5.78 1.74 5.00
N THR A 80 -5.17 1.17 3.95
CA THR A 80 -3.75 0.83 3.98
C THR A 80 -2.87 2.09 4.11
N VAL A 81 -3.20 3.19 3.43
CA VAL A 81 -2.54 4.49 3.63
C VAL A 81 -2.64 4.96 5.09
N LEU A 82 -3.79 4.79 5.74
CA LEU A 82 -3.95 5.15 7.15
C LEU A 82 -3.14 4.26 8.10
N VAL A 83 -2.98 2.98 7.79
CA VAL A 83 -2.08 2.07 8.52
C VAL A 83 -0.64 2.54 8.42
N GLU A 84 -0.17 2.87 7.21
CA GLU A 84 1.19 3.40 6.98
C GLU A 84 1.40 4.72 7.73
N LYS A 85 0.42 5.63 7.70
CA LYS A 85 0.44 6.89 8.47
C LYS A 85 0.54 6.62 9.98
N ALA A 86 -0.22 5.67 10.50
CA ALA A 86 -0.22 5.31 11.92
C ALA A 86 1.13 4.71 12.39
N ALA A 87 1.90 4.12 11.48
CA ALA A 87 3.22 3.58 11.79
C ALA A 87 4.31 4.65 11.96
N VAL A 88 4.13 5.86 11.42
CA VAL A 88 5.16 6.91 11.38
C VAL A 88 5.74 7.26 12.77
N PRO A 89 4.95 7.47 13.83
CA PRO A 89 5.51 7.74 15.15
C PRO A 89 6.35 6.57 15.68
N GLY A 90 5.96 5.33 15.37
CA GLY A 90 6.70 4.12 15.76
C GLY A 90 8.04 4.00 15.04
N LEU A 91 8.09 4.34 13.75
CA LEU A 91 9.35 4.40 12.99
C LEU A 91 10.31 5.43 13.58
N LYS A 92 9.82 6.61 13.96
CA LYS A 92 10.65 7.63 14.65
C LYS A 92 11.13 7.13 16.00
N ALA A 93 10.27 6.45 16.75
CA ALA A 93 10.61 5.87 18.04
C ALA A 93 11.68 4.77 17.92
N LEU A 94 11.66 3.95 16.86
CA LEU A 94 12.72 2.97 16.60
C LEU A 94 14.08 3.64 16.41
N VAL A 95 14.15 4.73 15.63
CA VAL A 95 15.40 5.49 15.45
C VAL A 95 15.88 6.08 16.77
N GLN A 96 14.98 6.69 17.55
CA GLN A 96 15.30 7.21 18.88
C GLN A 96 15.80 6.11 19.83
N GLY A 97 15.16 4.93 19.80
CA GLY A 97 15.55 3.79 20.63
C GLY A 97 16.95 3.27 20.29
N MET A 98 17.31 3.19 19.01
CA MET A 98 18.67 2.81 18.59
C MET A 98 19.72 3.79 19.11
N GLU A 99 19.43 5.09 19.07
CA GLU A 99 20.35 6.11 19.58
C GLU A 99 20.44 6.07 21.12
N ALA A 100 19.32 5.86 21.81
CA ALA A 100 19.27 5.69 23.25
C ALA A 100 20.13 4.50 23.73
N ILE A 101 20.12 3.39 22.98
CA ILE A 101 21.00 2.23 23.25
C ILE A 101 22.47 2.63 23.13
N ARG A 102 22.85 3.35 22.06
CA ARG A 102 24.23 3.82 21.85
C ARG A 102 24.71 4.75 22.96
N GLN A 103 23.81 5.58 23.48
CA GLN A 103 24.11 6.56 24.54
C GLN A 103 23.92 5.98 25.95
N HIS A 104 23.51 4.72 26.08
CA HIS A 104 23.15 4.08 27.36
C HIS A 104 22.07 4.85 28.15
N SER A 105 21.17 5.55 27.45
CA SER A 105 20.06 6.30 28.07
C SER A 105 18.85 5.39 28.26
N GLN A 106 18.66 4.91 29.49
CA GLN A 106 17.54 4.01 29.82
C GLN A 106 16.18 4.68 29.73
N ASP A 107 16.06 5.93 30.19
CA ASP A 107 14.79 6.68 30.18
C ASP A 107 14.33 6.94 28.74
N THR A 108 15.24 7.40 27.88
CA THR A 108 14.93 7.62 26.45
C THR A 108 14.57 6.33 25.73
N LEU A 109 15.21 5.21 26.07
CA LEU A 109 14.87 3.91 25.51
C LEU A 109 13.46 3.48 25.95
N LEU A 110 13.11 3.68 27.22
CA LEU A 110 11.79 3.37 27.74
C LEU A 110 10.70 4.19 27.03
N GLU A 111 10.91 5.50 26.87
CA GLU A 111 10.00 6.38 26.12
C GLU A 111 9.81 5.91 24.67
N ALA A 112 10.91 5.58 23.98
CA ALA A 112 10.88 5.07 22.62
C ALA A 112 10.05 3.76 22.52
N LEU A 113 10.24 2.83 23.45
CA LEU A 113 9.48 1.57 23.47
C LEU A 113 8.00 1.80 23.79
N GLN A 114 7.68 2.74 24.68
CA GLN A 114 6.29 3.12 24.96
C GLN A 114 5.61 3.74 23.74
N GLN A 115 6.30 4.62 23.00
CA GLN A 115 5.79 5.22 21.77
C GLN A 115 5.61 4.16 20.66
N LEU A 116 6.54 3.21 20.55
CA LEU A 116 6.41 2.09 19.61
C LEU A 116 5.17 1.26 19.90
N ARG A 117 4.93 0.92 21.18
CA ARG A 117 3.71 0.21 21.62
C ARG A 117 2.44 0.96 21.21
N LEU A 118 2.37 2.27 21.47
CA LEU A 118 1.20 3.08 21.09
C LEU A 118 0.98 3.05 19.57
N SER A 119 2.06 3.15 18.80
CA SER A 119 1.99 3.13 17.34
C SER A 119 1.48 1.78 16.81
N ILE A 120 1.88 0.65 17.41
CA ILE A 120 1.34 -0.68 17.06
C ILE A 120 -0.17 -0.77 17.35
N GLN A 121 -0.63 -0.17 18.46
CA GLN A 121 -2.06 -0.11 18.76
C GLN A 121 -2.80 0.75 17.74
N ASP A 122 -2.22 1.88 17.32
CA ASP A 122 -2.81 2.76 16.31
C ASP A 122 -2.88 2.10 14.93
N ILE A 123 -1.82 1.39 14.50
CA ILE A 123 -1.81 0.55 13.29
C ILE A 123 -2.95 -0.48 13.36
N THR A 124 -3.11 -1.16 14.49
CA THR A 124 -4.15 -2.17 14.67
C THR A 124 -5.56 -1.56 14.53
N ARG A 125 -5.79 -0.39 15.13
CA ARG A 125 -7.07 0.33 15.01
C ARG A 125 -7.32 0.84 13.59
N ALA A 126 -6.28 1.29 12.89
CA ALA A 126 -6.39 1.70 11.49
C ALA A 126 -6.74 0.50 10.60
N LEU A 127 -6.07 -0.64 10.78
CA LEU A 127 -6.32 -1.86 10.02
C LEU A 127 -7.74 -2.40 10.24
N ALA A 128 -8.31 -2.25 11.44
CA ALA A 128 -9.67 -2.69 11.74
C ALA A 128 -10.73 -2.02 10.84
N GLN A 129 -10.48 -0.81 10.34
CA GLN A 129 -11.37 -0.12 9.41
C GLN A 129 -11.52 -0.86 8.07
N MET A 130 -10.64 -1.82 7.75
CA MET A 130 -10.78 -2.67 6.57
C MET A 130 -12.15 -3.37 6.53
N HIS A 131 -12.70 -3.73 7.69
CA HIS A 131 -14.02 -4.36 7.80
C HIS A 131 -15.18 -3.44 7.44
N ASP A 132 -14.99 -2.12 7.57
CA ASP A 132 -16.02 -1.13 7.27
C ASP A 132 -16.01 -0.71 5.79
N TYR A 133 -14.84 -0.75 5.16
CA TYR A 133 -14.63 -0.17 3.83
C TYR A 133 -14.39 -1.20 2.71
N VAL A 134 -14.14 -2.46 3.03
CA VAL A 134 -13.81 -3.49 2.03
C VAL A 134 -14.76 -4.67 2.16
N ASP A 135 -15.54 -4.87 1.10
CA ASP A 135 -16.33 -6.08 0.93
C ASP A 135 -15.40 -7.26 0.61
N PRO A 136 -15.45 -8.37 1.39
CA PRO A 136 -14.55 -9.50 1.22
C PRO A 136 -14.77 -10.24 -0.11
N ASP A 137 -16.00 -10.30 -0.61
CA ASP A 137 -16.33 -10.98 -1.87
C ASP A 137 -15.80 -10.17 -3.05
N ILE A 138 -15.96 -8.84 -3.01
CA ILE A 138 -15.39 -7.95 -4.03
C ILE A 138 -13.85 -8.00 -3.98
N PHE A 139 -13.27 -8.00 -2.78
CA PHE A 139 -11.82 -8.12 -2.65
C PHE A 139 -11.29 -9.40 -3.28
N TYR A 140 -11.89 -10.54 -2.94
CA TYR A 140 -11.42 -11.84 -3.38
C TYR A 140 -11.64 -12.08 -4.88
N SER A 141 -12.84 -11.75 -5.38
CA SER A 141 -13.27 -12.08 -6.75
C SER A 141 -12.89 -11.03 -7.79
N VAL A 142 -12.62 -9.78 -7.40
CA VAL A 142 -12.32 -8.69 -8.33
C VAL A 142 -10.94 -8.09 -8.06
N ILE A 143 -10.73 -7.52 -6.86
CA ILE A 143 -9.54 -6.72 -6.58
C ILE A 143 -8.27 -7.56 -6.67
N ARG A 144 -8.26 -8.73 -6.00
CA ARG A 144 -7.11 -9.64 -5.92
C ARG A 144 -6.52 -9.99 -7.29
N ILE A 145 -7.38 -10.11 -8.31
CA ILE A 145 -6.96 -10.41 -9.69
C ILE A 145 -6.02 -9.32 -10.21
N PHE A 146 -6.39 -8.05 -10.06
CA PHE A 146 -5.58 -6.92 -10.53
C PHE A 146 -4.32 -6.67 -9.70
N LEU A 147 -4.23 -7.24 -8.49
CA LEU A 147 -3.06 -7.18 -7.63
C LEU A 147 -2.11 -8.39 -7.82
N SER A 148 -2.53 -9.40 -8.59
CA SER A 148 -1.77 -10.62 -8.76
C SER A 148 -0.57 -10.42 -9.68
N GLY A 149 0.60 -10.90 -9.25
CA GLY A 149 1.80 -10.98 -10.06
C GLY A 149 1.86 -12.23 -10.93
N TRP A 150 2.99 -12.43 -11.60
CA TRP A 150 3.23 -13.55 -12.51
C TRP A 150 4.40 -14.45 -12.08
N LYS A 151 4.96 -14.25 -10.89
CA LYS A 151 5.94 -15.18 -10.33
C LYS A 151 5.18 -16.34 -9.66
N ASP A 152 5.51 -17.57 -10.03
CA ASP A 152 4.89 -18.79 -9.48
C ASP A 152 3.35 -18.79 -9.60
N ASN A 153 2.81 -18.16 -10.65
CA ASN A 153 1.37 -18.04 -10.90
C ASN A 153 0.95 -19.01 -12.03
N PRO A 154 0.11 -20.02 -11.77
CA PRO A 154 -0.33 -20.97 -12.80
C PRO A 154 -1.03 -20.35 -14.01
N ALA A 155 -1.63 -19.16 -13.86
CA ALA A 155 -2.23 -18.42 -14.98
C ALA A 155 -1.16 -17.83 -15.93
N MET A 156 0.07 -17.64 -15.45
CA MET A 156 1.22 -17.05 -16.14
C MET A 156 2.49 -17.93 -15.98
N PRO A 157 2.52 -19.13 -16.60
CA PRO A 157 3.63 -20.07 -16.49
C PRO A 157 4.86 -19.66 -17.31
#